data_AF-A0A9J6H4X3-F1
#
_entry.id   AF-A0A9J6H4X3-F1
#
_cell.length_a   1.000
_cell.length_b   1.000
_cell.length_c   1.000
_cell.angle_alpha   90.00
_cell.angle_beta   90.00
_cell.angle_gamma   90.00
#
_symmetry.space_group_name_H-M   'P 1'
#
loop_
_entity.id
_entity.type
_entity.pdbx_description
1 polymer ?
#
loop_
_entity_poly.entity_id
_entity_poly.type
_entity_poly.pdbx_seq_one_letter_code
_entity_poly.pdbx_strand_id
1 'polypeptide(L)' 'MQSFWCEVHFYKDACGENPFAELAGFAMSMLGLPYSNAEVEMRFSQLNIVKSKMRNKPKPETTNSILVVRAGLK' A
#
# COMPACT_ATOMS: atom_id res chain seq x y z
N MET A 1 3.76 -4.93 13.71
CA MET A 1 5.03 -4.88 12.94
C MET A 1 5.36 -3.46 12.50
N GLN A 2 4.41 -2.71 11.91
CA GLN A 2 4.62 -1.29 11.58
C GLN A 2 4.89 -0.42 12.82
N SER A 3 4.17 -0.64 13.92
CA SER A 3 4.38 0.06 15.20
C SER A 3 5.80 -0.08 15.76
N PHE A 4 6.40 -1.26 15.61
CA PHE A 4 7.77 -1.53 16.06
C PHE A 4 8.79 -0.72 15.26
N TRP A 5 8.71 -0.73 13.92
CA TRP A 5 9.64 0.03 13.10
C TRP A 5 9.44 1.54 13.21
N CYS A 6 8.22 2.00 13.49
CA CYS A 6 7.99 3.39 13.89
C CYS A 6 8.74 3.74 15.19
N GLU A 7 8.65 2.90 16.21
CA GLU A 7 9.36 3.11 17.48
C GLU A 7 10.88 3.12 17.29
N VAL A 8 11.42 2.19 16.50
CA VAL A 8 12.86 2.16 16.14
C VAL A 8 13.26 3.38 15.31
N HIS A 9 12.38 3.92 14.48
CA HIS A 9 12.65 5.15 13.74
C HIS A 9 12.71 6.40 14.63
N PHE A 10 11.96 6.43 15.74
CA PHE A 10 12.00 7.52 16.71
C PHE A 10 12.98 7.29 17.86
N TYR A 11 13.59 6.11 17.95
CA TYR A 11 14.61 5.81 18.94
C TYR A 11 15.79 6.79 18.83
N LYS A 12 16.29 7.25 19.98
CA LYS A 12 17.49 8.08 20.09
C LYS A 12 18.42 7.47 21.12
N ASP A 13 19.70 7.44 20.79
CA ASP A 13 20.73 7.03 21.72
C ASP A 13 21.04 8.13 22.76
N ALA A 14 22.00 7.87 23.64
CA ALA A 14 22.44 8.82 24.67
C ALA A 14 23.08 10.11 24.09
N CYS A 15 23.47 10.10 22.81
CA CYS A 15 24.00 11.25 22.08
C CYS A 15 22.88 12.05 21.36
N GLY A 16 21.66 11.51 21.32
CA GLY A 16 20.51 12.10 20.62
C GLY A 16 20.37 11.70 19.15
N GLU A 17 21.23 10.79 18.68
CA GLU A 17 21.25 10.28 17.31
C GLU A 17 20.48 8.95 17.21
N ASN A 18 19.94 8.65 16.01
CA ASN A 18 19.31 7.35 15.77
C ASN A 18 20.27 6.44 14.97
N PRO A 19 20.97 5.49 15.61
CA PRO A 19 21.89 4.58 14.93
C PRO A 19 21.19 3.64 13.94
N PHE A 20 19.86 3.48 14.05
CA PHE A 20 19.05 2.63 13.19
C PHE A 20 18.22 3.42 12.18
N ALA A 21 18.45 4.73 12.01
CA ALA A 21 17.66 5.57 11.12
C ALA A 21 17.54 5.01 9.69
N GLU A 22 18.66 4.56 9.13
CA GLU A 22 18.73 3.98 7.77
C GLU A 22 17.97 2.65 7.70
N LEU A 23 18.21 1.75 8.66
CA LEU A 23 17.55 0.45 8.74
C LEU A 23 16.03 0.58 8.95
N ALA A 24 15.62 1.47 9.84
CA ALA A 24 14.21 1.75 10.11
C ALA A 24 13.53 2.39 8.90
N GLY A 25 14.22 3.30 8.20
CA GLY A 25 13.74 3.89 6.95
C GLY A 25 13.56 2.86 5.84
N PHE A 26 14.51 1.94 5.68
CA PHE A 26 14.41 0.82 4.75
C PHE A 26 13.23 -0.11 5.11
N ALA A 27 13.11 -0.52 6.37
CA ALA A 27 12.04 -1.39 6.83
C ALA A 27 10.65 -0.75 6.66
N MET A 28 10.50 0.54 6.97
CA MET A 28 9.26 1.27 6.74
C MET A 28 8.91 1.37 5.24
N SER A 29 9.90 1.60 4.39
CA SER A 29 9.71 1.62 2.94
C SER A 29 9.28 0.26 2.42
N MET A 30 9.93 -0.82 2.88
CA MET A 30 9.60 -2.19 2.53
C MET A 30 8.19 -2.59 3.00
N LEU A 31 7.77 -2.14 4.18
CA LEU A 31 6.41 -2.37 4.71
C LEU A 31 5.33 -1.53 4.03
N GLY A 32 5.70 -0.40 3.41
CA GLY A 32 4.79 0.44 2.61
C GLY A 32 4.58 -0.08 1.19
N LEU A 33 5.45 -0.96 0.70
CA LEU A 33 5.30 -1.58 -0.61
C LEU A 33 4.28 -2.72 -0.53
N PRO A 34 3.43 -2.89 -1.56
CA PRO A 34 2.58 -4.07 -1.66
C PRO A 34 3.48 -5.32 -1.70
N TYR A 35 3.24 -6.25 -0.79
CA TYR A 35 4.11 -7.42 -0.60
C TYR A 35 4.21 -8.32 -1.84
N SER A 36 3.21 -8.26 -2.74
CA SER A 36 3.19 -9.04 -3.97
C SER A 36 2.29 -8.43 -5.04
N ASN A 37 2.64 -8.69 -6.31
CA ASN A 37 1.73 -8.48 -7.44
C ASN A 37 0.39 -9.18 -7.24
N ALA A 38 0.33 -10.27 -6.48
CA ALA A 38 -0.90 -10.99 -6.17
C ALA A 38 -1.96 -10.11 -5.46
N GLU A 39 -1.54 -9.15 -4.61
CA GLU A 39 -2.48 -8.22 -3.96
C GLU A 39 -3.10 -7.24 -4.96
N VAL A 40 -2.30 -6.82 -5.94
CA VAL A 40 -2.73 -5.96 -7.03
C VAL A 40 -3.68 -6.74 -7.95
N GLU A 41 -3.31 -7.96 -8.33
CA GLU A 41 -4.13 -8.87 -9.13
C GLU A 41 -5.46 -9.22 -8.46
N MET A 42 -5.48 -9.40 -7.13
CA MET A 42 -6.72 -9.62 -6.38
C MET A 42 -7.66 -8.41 -6.49
N ARG A 43 -7.13 -7.17 -6.36
CA ARG A 43 -7.94 -5.95 -6.56
C ARG A 43 -8.47 -5.87 -8.00
N PHE A 44 -7.67 -6.21 -9.00
CA PHE A 44 -8.11 -6.24 -10.39
C PHE A 44 -9.14 -7.34 -10.68
N SER A 45 -9.04 -8.51 -10.03
CA SER A 45 -10.03 -9.57 -10.10
C SER A 45 -11.37 -9.12 -9.51
N GLN A 46 -11.35 -8.43 -8.36
CA GLN A 46 -12.56 -7.84 -7.78
C GLN A 46 -13.20 -6.77 -8.68
N LEU A 47 -12.41 -5.97 -9.39
CA LEU A 47 -12.94 -5.07 -10.41
C LEU A 47 -13.56 -5.83 -11.58
N ASN A 48 -13.01 -6.98 -11.94
CA ASN A 48 -13.51 -7.79 -13.05
C ASN A 48 -14.92 -8.32 -12.77
N ILE A 49 -15.27 -8.54 -11.49
CA ILE A 49 -16.64 -8.85 -11.07
C ILE A 49 -17.60 -7.68 -11.33
N VAL A 50 -17.15 -6.44 -11.09
CA VAL A 50 -17.92 -5.21 -11.38
C VAL A 50 -18.01 -4.94 -12.89
N LYS A 51 -16.95 -5.29 -13.64
CA LYS A 51 -16.92 -5.31 -15.11
C LYS A 51 -17.67 -6.54 -15.65
N SER A 52 -18.97 -6.66 -15.42
CA SER A 52 -19.71 -7.81 -15.96
C SER A 52 -19.57 -7.89 -17.49
N LYS A 53 -19.28 -9.08 -18.00
CA LYS A 53 -18.90 -9.36 -19.39
C LYS A 53 -19.95 -9.00 -20.45
N MET A 54 -21.18 -8.64 -20.06
CA MET A 54 -22.31 -8.59 -21.00
C MET A 54 -23.07 -7.25 -21.14
N ARG A 55 -22.94 -6.25 -20.26
CA ARG A 55 -23.80 -5.05 -20.45
C ARG A 55 -23.33 -3.68 -20.00
N ASN A 56 -22.19 -3.55 -19.32
CA ASN A 56 -21.59 -2.26 -19.03
C ASN A 56 -20.08 -2.44 -18.89
N LYS A 57 -19.33 -2.27 -19.98
CA LYS A 57 -17.88 -2.08 -19.87
C LYS A 57 -17.69 -0.61 -19.47
N PRO A 58 -17.41 -0.28 -18.19
CA PRO A 58 -17.13 1.09 -17.81
C PRO A 58 -15.92 1.59 -18.60
N LYS A 59 -15.92 2.87 -18.96
CA LYS A 59 -14.76 3.51 -19.56
C LYS A 59 -13.54 3.29 -18.65
N PRO A 60 -12.32 3.18 -19.22
CA PRO A 60 -11.11 3.01 -18.42
C PRO A 60 -10.95 4.10 -17.36
N GLU A 61 -11.37 5.32 -17.67
CA GLU A 61 -11.44 6.46 -16.73
C GLU A 61 -12.31 6.14 -15.50
N THR A 62 -13.54 5.67 -15.70
CA THR A 62 -14.45 5.30 -14.61
C THR A 62 -13.91 4.13 -13.78
N THR A 63 -13.25 3.17 -14.43
CA THR A 63 -12.57 2.06 -13.71
C THR A 63 -11.45 2.59 -12.83
N ASN A 64 -10.65 3.54 -13.33
CA ASN A 64 -9.58 4.18 -12.59
C ASN A 64 -10.14 4.99 -11.40
N SER A 65 -11.22 5.74 -11.59
CA SER A 65 -11.90 6.46 -10.51
C SER A 65 -12.39 5.52 -9.41
N ILE A 66 -13.01 4.38 -9.77
CA ILE A 66 -13.46 3.37 -8.80
C ILE A 66 -12.27 2.76 -8.04
N LEU A 67 -11.17 2.48 -8.74
CA LEU A 67 -9.94 1.99 -8.13
C LEU A 67 -9.36 2.96 -7.11
N VAL A 68 -9.24 4.24 -7.49
CA VAL A 68 -8.68 5.30 -6.64
C VAL A 68 -9.55 5.52 -5.41
N VAL A 69 -10.87 5.62 -5.59
CA VAL A 69 -11.82 5.76 -4.47
C VAL A 69 -11.72 4.56 -3.52
N ARG A 70 -11.69 3.32 -4.04
CA ARG A 70 -11.59 2.12 -3.21
C ARG A 70 -10.23 1.97 -2.52
N ALA A 71 -9.15 2.47 -3.13
CA ALA A 71 -7.83 2.47 -2.52
C ALA A 71 -7.68 3.56 -1.43
N GLY A 72 -8.33 4.71 -1.61
CA GLY A 72 -8.30 5.82 -0.66
C GLY A 72 -9.29 5.73 0.51
N LEU A 73 -10.33 4.90 0.41
CA LEU A 73 -11.29 4.62 1.50
C LEU A 73 -10.83 3.52 2.47
N LYS A 74 -9.52 3.22 2.52
CA LYS A 74 -8.94 2.23 3.42
C LYS A 74 -8.68 2.79 4.81
#